data_AF-A0A1V5VIF4-F1
#
_entry.id   AF-A0A1V5VIF4-F1
#
_cell.length_a   1.000
_cell.length_b   1.000
_cell.length_c   1.000
_cell.angle_alpha   90.00
_cell.angle_beta   90.00
_cell.angle_gamma   90.00
#
_symmetry.space_group_name_H-M   'P 1'
#
loop_
_entity.id
_entity.type
_entity.pdbx_description
1 polymer ?
#
loop_
_entity_poly.entity_id
_entity_poly.type
_entity_poly.pdbx_seq_one_letter_code
_entity_poly.pdbx_strand_id
1 'polypeptide(L)'
;MILLFIILTSFAQNSNEYIYSSVNRGEVSNNSTIFMRVNDVLELTCSEDKYWVFYNPILKEYNNLTNGAKYLEKIEYTTTLISNKKNNTIVFDNLTPGAYYIGILSQPESIQFASSDPIHLTHKNIIQVVVRENDSYIGFLTEQLGLPFILPPKIIGKYGHQTDLRIGTDCAELAIYGKRRIGYKIPYCGPKRLLNYLNPTNKLVQGTIIHFGYQVSILYEDKGIIGKLDGEDLIIHAFEDEVKIERLGDTELKNKEFKLYNWKK
;
A
#
# COMPACT_ATOMS: atom_id res chain seq x y z
N MET A 1 20.97 -62.58 -17.50
CA MET A 1 20.90 -61.31 -18.24
C MET A 1 19.73 -60.52 -17.66
N ILE A 2 19.97 -59.75 -16.60
CA ILE A 2 18.96 -58.95 -15.89
C ILE A 2 19.30 -57.48 -16.19
N LEU A 3 18.42 -56.82 -16.94
CA LEU A 3 18.54 -55.42 -17.29
C LEU A 3 18.12 -54.58 -16.06
N LEU A 4 19.07 -53.93 -15.41
CA LEU A 4 18.82 -53.01 -14.31
C LEU A 4 18.44 -51.65 -14.90
N PHE A 5 17.14 -51.33 -14.93
CA PHE A 5 16.64 -50.01 -15.29
C PHE A 5 16.96 -49.03 -14.15
N ILE A 6 18.01 -48.22 -14.31
CA ILE A 6 18.27 -47.06 -13.46
C ILE A 6 17.29 -45.98 -13.88
N ILE A 7 16.17 -45.88 -13.16
CA ILE A 7 15.29 -44.71 -13.23
C ILE A 7 16.03 -43.58 -12.52
N LEU A 8 16.73 -42.74 -13.29
CA LEU A 8 17.12 -41.41 -12.85
C LEU A 8 15.83 -40.57 -12.75
N THR A 9 15.17 -40.65 -11.60
CA THR A 9 14.24 -39.59 -11.22
C THR A 9 15.08 -38.34 -10.99
N SER A 10 15.08 -37.44 -11.97
CA SER A 10 15.45 -36.05 -11.74
C SER A 10 14.45 -35.48 -10.75
N PHE A 11 14.72 -35.65 -9.45
CA PHE A 11 14.25 -34.71 -8.46
C PHE A 11 14.92 -33.37 -8.81
N ALA A 12 14.27 -32.60 -9.67
CA ALA A 12 14.49 -31.16 -9.69
C ALA A 12 14.08 -30.70 -8.29
N GLN A 13 15.07 -30.54 -7.41
CA GLN A 13 14.91 -29.82 -6.17
C GLN A 13 14.24 -28.49 -6.52
N ASN A 14 13.06 -28.27 -5.95
CA ASN A 14 12.34 -27.00 -5.95
C ASN A 14 13.13 -25.99 -5.09
N SER A 15 14.35 -25.67 -5.52
CA SER A 15 15.30 -24.88 -4.74
C SER A 15 15.01 -23.39 -4.90
N ASN A 16 14.35 -22.83 -3.89
CA ASN A 16 14.55 -21.49 -3.35
C ASN A 16 14.13 -20.28 -4.21
N GLU A 17 12.85 -20.16 -4.53
CA GLU A 17 12.25 -18.88 -4.97
C GLU A 17 12.00 -17.89 -3.81
N TYR A 18 12.88 -17.88 -2.81
CA TYR A 18 12.77 -16.97 -1.67
C TYR A 18 13.54 -15.68 -1.95
N ILE A 19 12.95 -14.57 -1.52
CA ILE A 19 13.60 -13.27 -1.50
C ILE A 19 14.09 -13.02 -0.07
N TYR A 20 15.36 -12.66 0.03
CA TYR A 20 15.97 -12.20 1.27
C TYR A 20 16.16 -10.70 1.18
N SER A 21 16.07 -10.04 2.33
CA SER A 21 16.15 -8.59 2.42
C SER A 21 17.09 -8.15 3.52
N SER A 22 17.80 -7.05 3.28
CA SER A 22 18.54 -6.30 4.28
C SER A 22 18.22 -4.81 4.13
N VAL A 23 17.91 -4.14 5.24
CA VAL A 23 17.71 -2.69 5.28
C VAL A 23 18.90 -2.07 5.98
N ASN A 24 19.53 -1.07 5.36
CA ASN A 24 20.72 -0.37 5.86
C ASN A 24 21.89 -1.31 6.21
N ARG A 25 22.07 -2.38 5.43
CA ARG A 25 23.06 -3.45 5.70
C ARG A 25 22.89 -4.13 7.07
N GLY A 26 21.66 -4.12 7.59
CA GLY A 26 21.29 -4.86 8.79
C GLY A 26 21.14 -6.36 8.54
N GLU A 27 20.52 -7.06 9.50
CA GLU A 27 20.31 -8.51 9.42
C GLU A 27 19.50 -8.91 8.18
N VAL A 28 19.97 -9.96 7.51
CA VAL A 28 19.27 -10.57 6.38
C VAL A 28 18.08 -11.35 6.91
N SER A 29 16.90 -11.05 6.39
CA SER A 29 15.66 -11.72 6.79
C SER A 29 14.79 -12.07 5.58
N ASN A 30 13.99 -13.12 5.73
CA ASN A 30 12.98 -13.54 4.77
C ASN A 30 11.60 -13.15 5.32
N ASN A 31 11.32 -11.85 5.26
CA ASN A 31 10.04 -11.27 5.67
C ASN A 31 9.19 -11.01 4.44
N SER A 32 7.90 -11.37 4.51
CA SER A 32 6.92 -11.05 3.47
C SER A 32 6.62 -9.56 3.37
N THR A 33 6.89 -8.80 4.44
CA THR A 33 6.67 -7.35 4.51
C THR A 33 7.87 -6.68 5.17
N ILE A 34 8.38 -5.63 4.55
CA ILE A 34 9.52 -4.85 5.01
C ILE A 34 9.06 -3.40 5.20
N PHE A 35 9.35 -2.83 6.36
CA PHE A 35 9.08 -1.42 6.66
C PHE A 35 10.37 -0.62 6.60
N MET A 36 10.35 0.50 5.89
CA MET A 36 11.50 1.38 5.75
C MET A 36 11.09 2.85 5.71
N ARG A 37 12.06 3.74 5.86
CA ARG A 37 11.95 5.17 5.65
C ARG A 37 12.56 5.57 4.29
N VAL A 38 12.21 6.74 3.77
CA VAL A 38 12.69 7.25 2.46
C VAL A 38 14.20 7.30 2.28
N ASN A 39 14.98 7.38 3.36
CA ASN A 39 16.45 7.43 3.33
C ASN A 39 17.12 6.08 3.64
N ASP A 40 16.32 5.03 3.84
CA ASP A 40 16.85 3.70 4.06
C ASP A 40 17.28 3.07 2.73
N VAL A 41 18.35 2.28 2.78
CA VAL A 41 18.81 1.48 1.64
C VAL A 41 18.29 0.06 1.80
N LEU A 42 17.52 -0.41 0.81
CA LEU A 42 17.03 -1.77 0.73
C LEU A 42 17.88 -2.57 -0.25
N GLU A 43 18.44 -3.68 0.22
CA GLU A 43 19.06 -4.70 -0.62
C GLU A 43 18.16 -5.95 -0.62
N LEU A 44 17.81 -6.43 -1.82
CA LEU A 44 17.09 -7.68 -2.01
C LEU A 44 17.97 -8.67 -2.75
N THR A 45 17.97 -9.91 -2.27
CA THR A 45 18.76 -11.00 -2.85
C THR A 45 17.90 -12.26 -3.04
N CYS A 46 18.22 -13.07 -4.04
CA CYS A 46 17.68 -14.41 -4.23
C CYS A 46 18.82 -15.38 -4.62
N SER A 47 18.54 -16.69 -4.64
CA SER A 47 19.60 -17.69 -4.80
C SER A 47 20.17 -17.81 -6.22
N GLU A 48 19.47 -17.27 -7.23
CA GLU A 48 19.81 -17.41 -8.64
C GLU A 48 19.54 -16.10 -9.38
N ASP A 49 20.12 -15.95 -10.56
CA ASP A 49 19.83 -14.83 -11.44
C ASP A 49 18.36 -14.86 -11.92
N LYS A 50 17.58 -13.85 -11.55
CA LYS A 50 16.16 -13.69 -11.93
C LYS A 50 15.89 -12.29 -12.47
N TYR A 51 14.74 -12.12 -13.12
CA TYR A 51 14.21 -10.81 -13.45
C TYR A 51 13.48 -10.25 -12.23
N TRP A 52 13.88 -9.07 -11.79
CA TRP A 52 13.18 -8.34 -10.73
C TRP A 52 12.04 -7.53 -11.32
N VAL A 53 10.87 -7.62 -10.72
CA VAL A 53 9.65 -6.92 -11.17
C VAL A 53 8.95 -6.20 -10.02
N PHE A 54 8.31 -5.09 -10.35
CA PHE A 54 7.21 -4.56 -9.57
C PHE A 54 5.90 -5.21 -9.98
N TYR A 55 5.07 -5.61 -9.02
CA TYR A 55 3.69 -6.02 -9.23
C TYR A 55 2.79 -4.81 -8.91
N ASN A 56 2.41 -4.08 -9.95
CA ASN A 56 1.64 -2.85 -9.80
C ASN A 56 0.15 -3.17 -9.81
N PRO A 57 -0.62 -2.78 -8.78
CA PRO A 57 -2.07 -2.86 -8.86
C PRO A 57 -2.57 -1.93 -9.98
N ILE A 58 -3.60 -2.36 -10.71
CA ILE A 58 -4.32 -1.47 -11.62
C ILE A 58 -5.13 -0.50 -10.76
N LEU A 59 -4.85 0.79 -10.90
CA LEU A 59 -5.51 1.86 -10.15
C LEU A 59 -6.90 2.12 -10.75
N LYS A 60 -7.91 1.88 -9.93
CA LYS A 60 -9.34 2.09 -10.20
C LYS A 60 -10.11 1.91 -8.90
N GLU A 61 -11.38 2.30 -8.91
CA GLU A 61 -12.31 1.91 -7.84
C GLU A 61 -12.61 0.41 -7.92
N TYR A 62 -12.28 -0.30 -6.85
CA TYR A 62 -12.74 -1.66 -6.60
C TYR A 62 -13.92 -1.64 -5.63
N ASN A 63 -14.97 -2.39 -5.92
CA ASN A 63 -16.24 -2.32 -5.21
C ASN A 63 -16.62 -3.67 -4.58
N ASN A 64 -16.33 -3.79 -3.29
CA ASN A 64 -16.69 -4.93 -2.47
C ASN A 64 -18.19 -5.03 -2.15
N LEU A 65 -19.04 -4.11 -2.59
CA LEU A 65 -20.49 -4.16 -2.36
C LEU A 65 -21.25 -4.88 -3.48
N THR A 66 -20.66 -5.02 -4.68
CA THR A 66 -21.34 -5.45 -5.90
C THR A 66 -22.04 -6.81 -5.80
N ASN A 67 -21.44 -7.79 -5.11
CA ASN A 67 -21.99 -9.14 -4.98
C ASN A 67 -22.28 -9.55 -3.53
N GLY A 68 -22.71 -8.59 -2.72
CA GLY A 68 -23.19 -8.83 -1.36
C GLY A 68 -22.11 -8.77 -0.27
N ALA A 69 -22.53 -8.99 0.98
CA ALA A 69 -21.73 -8.65 2.16
C ALA A 69 -20.37 -9.36 2.23
N LYS A 70 -20.26 -10.59 1.72
CA LYS A 70 -19.02 -11.39 1.75
C LYS A 70 -18.13 -11.25 0.51
N TYR A 71 -18.57 -10.50 -0.50
CA TYR A 71 -17.80 -10.33 -1.72
C TYR A 71 -16.53 -9.51 -1.47
N LEU A 72 -15.44 -9.96 -2.10
CA LEU A 72 -14.17 -9.27 -2.20
C LEU A 72 -13.85 -9.18 -3.69
N GLU A 73 -13.79 -7.97 -4.23
CA GLU A 73 -13.32 -7.79 -5.59
C GLU A 73 -11.84 -8.15 -5.67
N LYS A 74 -11.44 -8.81 -6.77
CA LYS A 74 -10.05 -9.17 -6.99
C LYS A 74 -9.30 -7.94 -7.46
N ILE A 75 -8.17 -7.65 -6.81
CA ILE A 75 -7.26 -6.60 -7.29
C ILE A 75 -6.49 -7.15 -8.48
N GLU A 76 -6.52 -6.40 -9.58
CA GLU A 76 -5.78 -6.72 -10.79
C GLU A 76 -4.35 -6.17 -10.67
N TYR A 77 -3.37 -6.95 -11.11
CA TYR A 77 -1.96 -6.59 -11.08
C TYR A 77 -1.34 -6.75 -12.47
N THR A 78 -0.41 -5.85 -12.79
CA THR A 78 0.49 -5.96 -13.94
C THR A 78 1.94 -5.86 -13.47
N THR A 79 2.83 -6.60 -14.11
CA THR A 79 4.26 -6.52 -13.79
C THR A 79 4.98 -5.46 -14.62
N THR A 80 5.92 -4.75 -13.99
CA THR A 80 6.90 -3.90 -14.69
C THR A 80 8.30 -4.36 -14.34
N LEU A 81 9.15 -4.59 -15.34
CA LEU A 81 10.56 -4.94 -15.14
C LEU A 81 11.30 -3.81 -14.42
N ILE A 82 12.04 -4.16 -13.37
CA ILE A 82 12.95 -3.24 -12.72
C ILE A 82 14.28 -3.18 -13.49
N SER A 83 14.68 -4.31 -14.10
CA SER A 83 15.86 -4.41 -14.95
C SER A 83 15.63 -5.38 -16.10
N ASN A 84 16.22 -5.08 -17.27
CA ASN A 84 16.19 -5.93 -18.47
C ASN A 84 17.21 -7.08 -18.41
N LYS A 85 18.01 -7.16 -17.33
CA LYS A 85 18.99 -8.23 -17.12
C LYS A 85 18.63 -9.03 -15.89
N LYS A 86 18.90 -10.33 -15.93
CA LYS A 86 18.83 -11.15 -14.74
C LYS A 86 19.94 -10.75 -13.78
N ASN A 87 19.62 -10.72 -12.50
CA ASN A 87 20.57 -10.56 -11.42
C ASN A 87 20.02 -11.24 -10.18
N ASN A 88 20.90 -11.76 -9.33
CA ASN A 88 20.49 -12.33 -8.06
C ASN A 88 20.28 -11.26 -6.97
N THR A 89 20.71 -10.02 -7.23
CA THR A 89 20.69 -8.91 -6.26
C THR A 89 20.12 -7.63 -6.89
N ILE A 90 19.37 -6.86 -6.10
CA ILE A 90 18.98 -5.50 -6.44
C ILE A 90 19.05 -4.59 -5.22
N VAL A 91 19.43 -3.33 -5.44
CA VAL A 91 19.55 -2.31 -4.38
C VAL A 91 18.67 -1.12 -4.73
N PHE A 92 17.93 -0.65 -3.73
CA PHE A 92 17.16 0.58 -3.78
C PHE A 92 17.66 1.52 -2.69
N ASP A 93 18.02 2.74 -3.04
CA ASP A 93 18.56 3.74 -2.12
C ASP A 93 17.74 5.05 -2.09
N ASN A 94 16.66 5.13 -2.87
CA ASN A 94 15.82 6.32 -3.02
C ASN A 94 14.36 5.95 -3.36
N LEU A 95 13.77 5.02 -2.61
CA LEU A 95 12.34 4.73 -2.80
C LEU A 95 11.50 5.89 -2.25
N THR A 96 10.52 6.33 -3.06
CA THR A 96 9.52 7.30 -2.61
C THR A 96 8.55 6.64 -1.61
N PRO A 97 7.83 7.41 -0.79
CA PRO A 97 6.82 6.85 0.10
C PRO A 97 5.72 6.10 -0.67
N GLY A 98 5.22 5.01 -0.10
CA GLY A 98 4.19 4.15 -0.69
C GLY A 98 4.36 2.68 -0.33
N ALA A 99 3.57 1.82 -0.98
CA ALA A 99 3.66 0.38 -0.85
C ALA A 99 3.97 -0.28 -2.19
N TYR A 100 5.05 -1.05 -2.23
CA TYR A 100 5.54 -1.73 -3.42
C TYR A 100 5.41 -3.23 -3.24
N TYR A 101 4.98 -3.92 -4.28
CA TYR A 101 5.09 -5.37 -4.36
C TYR A 101 6.25 -5.71 -5.29
N ILE A 102 7.30 -6.29 -4.74
CA ILE A 102 8.52 -6.62 -5.48
C ILE A 102 8.64 -8.14 -5.53
N GLY A 103 8.92 -8.68 -6.71
CA GLY A 103 9.19 -10.11 -6.82
C GLY A 103 10.14 -10.46 -7.94
N ILE A 104 10.25 -11.77 -8.18
CA ILE A 104 11.18 -12.36 -9.12
C ILE A 104 10.47 -13.25 -10.14
N LEU A 105 10.91 -13.17 -11.40
CA LEU A 105 10.44 -13.98 -12.52
C LEU A 105 11.59 -14.72 -13.21
N SER A 106 11.30 -15.90 -13.75
CA SER A 106 12.25 -16.67 -14.57
C SER A 106 12.40 -16.14 -15.99
N GLN A 107 11.35 -15.48 -16.50
CA GLN A 107 11.27 -14.87 -17.83
C GLN A 107 10.83 -13.40 -17.72
N PRO A 108 11.22 -12.52 -18.66
CA PRO A 108 10.95 -11.08 -18.57
C PRO A 108 9.53 -10.69 -19.06
N GLU A 109 8.69 -11.69 -19.33
CA GLU A 109 7.36 -11.47 -19.88
C GLU A 109 6.45 -10.76 -18.87
N SER A 110 5.66 -9.82 -19.37
CA SER A 110 4.67 -9.15 -18.53
C SER A 110 3.57 -10.13 -18.14
N ILE A 111 3.29 -10.22 -16.85
CA ILE A 111 2.23 -11.05 -16.28
C ILE A 111 1.11 -10.13 -15.82
N GLN A 112 -0.12 -10.51 -16.18
CA GLN A 112 -1.34 -9.94 -15.62
C GLN A 112 -2.12 -11.03 -14.88
N PHE A 113 -2.56 -10.72 -13.67
CA PHE A 113 -3.42 -11.61 -12.90
C PHE A 113 -4.25 -10.81 -11.90
N ALA A 114 -5.22 -11.46 -11.27
CA ALA A 114 -6.04 -10.84 -10.24
C ALA A 114 -6.10 -11.72 -8.99
N SER A 115 -6.08 -11.10 -7.80
CA SER A 115 -6.09 -11.79 -6.52
C SER A 115 -7.06 -11.13 -5.54
N SER A 116 -7.82 -11.93 -4.80
CA SER A 116 -8.56 -11.48 -3.61
C SER A 116 -7.71 -11.54 -2.34
N ASP A 117 -6.59 -12.27 -2.38
CA ASP A 117 -5.69 -12.47 -1.26
C ASP A 117 -4.45 -11.56 -1.36
N PRO A 118 -3.84 -11.16 -0.23
CA PRO A 118 -2.57 -10.41 -0.21
C PRO A 118 -1.45 -11.19 -0.92
N ILE A 119 -1.02 -10.70 -2.09
CA ILE A 119 -0.08 -11.43 -2.96
C ILE A 119 1.26 -11.73 -2.28
N HIS A 120 1.75 -10.82 -1.42
CA HIS A 120 2.99 -10.98 -0.65
C HIS A 120 2.90 -12.03 0.48
N LEU A 121 1.69 -12.42 0.90
CA LEU A 121 1.50 -13.47 1.91
C LEU A 121 1.14 -14.83 1.29
N THR A 122 0.76 -14.85 0.02
CA THR A 122 0.36 -16.07 -0.70
C THR A 122 1.41 -16.55 -1.70
N HIS A 123 2.36 -15.70 -2.09
CA HIS A 123 3.43 -16.02 -3.03
C HIS A 123 4.79 -15.81 -2.37
N LYS A 124 5.62 -16.86 -2.34
CA LYS A 124 6.95 -16.83 -1.68
C LYS A 124 7.97 -15.96 -2.41
N ASN A 125 7.74 -15.73 -3.70
CA ASN A 125 8.60 -14.95 -4.58
C ASN A 125 8.14 -13.50 -4.72
N ILE A 126 7.20 -13.04 -3.86
CA ILE A 126 6.71 -11.68 -3.81
C ILE A 126 6.81 -11.18 -2.37
N ILE A 127 7.37 -10.00 -2.18
CA ILE A 127 7.43 -9.29 -0.91
C ILE A 127 6.75 -7.93 -1.03
N GLN A 128 6.28 -7.40 0.09
CA GLN A 128 5.78 -6.03 0.20
C GLN A 128 6.85 -5.15 0.84
N VAL A 129 7.21 -4.06 0.19
CA VAL A 129 8.09 -3.01 0.74
C VAL A 129 7.23 -1.80 1.02
N VAL A 130 7.21 -1.35 2.28
CA VAL A 130 6.40 -0.22 2.73
C VAL A 130 7.33 0.90 3.15
N VAL A 131 7.25 2.02 2.44
CA VAL A 131 8.13 3.18 2.60
C VAL A 131 7.32 4.32 3.17
N ARG A 132 7.83 4.95 4.24
CA ARG A 132 7.24 6.15 4.83
C ARG A 132 8.23 7.28 4.98
N GLU A 133 7.71 8.50 5.05
CA GLU A 133 8.55 9.67 5.29
C GLU A 133 9.12 9.72 6.71
N ASN A 134 8.28 9.46 7.71
CA ASN A 134 8.62 9.56 9.13
C ASN A 134 7.57 8.84 10.00
N ASP A 135 7.75 8.82 11.32
CA ASP A 135 6.86 8.13 12.27
C ASP A 135 5.72 9.03 12.81
N SER A 136 5.37 10.12 12.11
CA SER A 136 4.20 10.93 12.44
C SER A 136 2.91 10.30 11.89
N TYR A 137 1.76 10.82 12.31
CA TYR A 137 0.46 10.45 11.74
C TYR A 137 0.46 10.55 10.20
N ILE A 138 0.96 11.65 9.63
CA ILE A 138 1.06 11.85 8.19
C ILE A 138 2.05 10.88 7.56
N GLY A 139 3.23 10.71 8.16
CA GLY A 139 4.22 9.78 7.66
C GLY A 139 3.66 8.36 7.55
N PHE A 140 2.83 7.92 8.51
CA PHE A 140 2.14 6.64 8.36
C PHE A 140 1.13 6.63 7.21
N LEU A 141 0.38 7.70 6.96
CA LEU A 141 -0.52 7.76 5.80
C LEU A 141 0.24 7.60 4.47
N THR A 142 1.49 8.08 4.39
CA THR A 142 2.30 7.93 3.18
C THR A 142 2.65 6.46 2.84
N GLU A 143 2.52 5.53 3.79
CA GLU A 143 2.64 4.08 3.53
C GLU A 143 1.58 3.56 2.54
N GLN A 144 0.50 4.32 2.32
CA GLN A 144 -0.64 3.93 1.47
C GLN A 144 -0.59 4.55 0.06
N LEU A 145 0.39 5.41 -0.25
CA LEU A 145 0.44 6.08 -1.56
C LEU A 145 0.57 5.06 -2.71
N GLY A 146 -0.11 5.36 -3.82
CA GLY A 146 -0.13 4.52 -5.02
C GLY A 146 -0.94 3.23 -4.88
N LEU A 147 -1.73 3.09 -3.81
CA LEU A 147 -2.67 1.99 -3.66
C LEU A 147 -4.02 2.30 -4.26
N PRO A 148 -4.75 1.29 -4.76
CA PRO A 148 -6.06 1.50 -5.34
C PRO A 148 -7.11 1.87 -4.28
N PHE A 149 -8.15 2.58 -4.72
CA PHE A 149 -9.34 2.83 -3.94
C PHE A 149 -10.22 1.58 -3.86
N ILE A 150 -10.68 1.20 -2.66
CA ILE A 150 -11.54 0.03 -2.42
C ILE A 150 -12.74 0.44 -1.58
N LEU A 151 -13.96 0.16 -2.03
CA LEU A 151 -15.20 0.57 -1.36
C LEU A 151 -16.11 -0.61 -0.95
N PRO A 152 -16.43 -0.74 0.36
CA PRO A 152 -15.52 -0.46 1.47
C PRO A 152 -14.44 -1.55 1.54
N PRO A 153 -13.26 -1.26 2.08
CA PRO A 153 -12.27 -2.29 2.38
C PRO A 153 -12.83 -3.26 3.43
N LYS A 154 -12.34 -4.50 3.43
CA LYS A 154 -12.85 -5.59 4.28
C LYS A 154 -11.74 -6.45 4.87
N ILE A 155 -12.13 -7.30 5.82
CA ILE A 155 -11.27 -8.36 6.37
C ILE A 155 -11.13 -9.50 5.35
N ILE A 156 -9.90 -9.88 5.03
CA ILE A 156 -9.55 -11.03 4.19
C ILE A 156 -9.16 -12.20 5.09
N GLY A 157 -10.12 -13.08 5.36
CA GLY A 157 -9.90 -14.34 6.05
C GLY A 157 -9.02 -14.20 7.31
N LYS A 158 -7.90 -14.93 7.33
CA LYS A 158 -6.93 -14.94 8.43
C LYS A 158 -5.88 -13.82 8.37
N TYR A 159 -5.82 -13.06 7.28
CA TYR A 159 -4.71 -12.13 7.02
C TYR A 159 -4.90 -10.79 7.71
N GLY A 160 -6.12 -10.26 7.69
CA GLY A 160 -6.44 -8.95 8.29
C GLY A 160 -7.27 -8.06 7.37
N HIS A 161 -7.34 -6.78 7.69
CA HIS A 161 -8.08 -5.79 6.90
C HIS A 161 -7.32 -5.36 5.66
N GLN A 162 -8.00 -5.17 4.52
CA GLN A 162 -7.40 -4.70 3.26
C GLN A 162 -6.56 -3.42 3.44
N THR A 163 -7.06 -2.47 4.22
CA THR A 163 -6.37 -1.23 4.56
C THR A 163 -5.08 -1.46 5.35
N ASP A 164 -5.10 -2.26 6.43
CA ASP A 164 -3.90 -2.53 7.22
C ASP A 164 -2.87 -3.40 6.46
N LEU A 165 -3.34 -4.17 5.47
CA LEU A 165 -2.50 -4.98 4.56
C LEU A 165 -1.93 -4.18 3.38
N ARG A 166 -2.28 -2.88 3.22
CA ARG A 166 -1.88 -2.04 2.09
C ARG A 166 -2.26 -2.65 0.73
N ILE A 167 -3.43 -3.28 0.66
CA ILE A 167 -3.98 -3.78 -0.61
C ILE A 167 -4.75 -2.67 -1.31
N GLY A 168 -5.41 -1.82 -0.52
CA GLY A 168 -6.18 -0.65 -0.93
C GLY A 168 -7.04 -0.18 0.23
N THR A 169 -7.64 1.01 0.09
CA THR A 169 -8.36 1.68 1.17
C THR A 169 -9.49 2.54 0.62
N ASP A 170 -10.43 2.95 1.48
CA ASP A 170 -11.31 4.09 1.21
C ASP A 170 -10.82 5.35 1.96
N CYS A 171 -11.56 6.45 1.79
CA CYS A 171 -11.24 7.75 2.34
C CYS A 171 -11.24 7.79 3.87
N ALA A 172 -12.22 7.19 4.53
CA ALA A 172 -12.34 7.20 5.98
C ALA A 172 -11.33 6.24 6.60
N GLU A 173 -11.13 5.09 5.98
CA GLU A 173 -10.19 4.08 6.43
C GLU A 173 -8.74 4.50 6.23
N LEU A 174 -8.42 5.33 5.24
CA LEU A 174 -7.11 5.97 5.13
C LEU A 174 -6.82 6.81 6.38
N ALA A 175 -7.75 7.67 6.78
CA ALA A 175 -7.59 8.48 8.00
C ALA A 175 -7.42 7.59 9.24
N ILE A 176 -8.25 6.56 9.37
CA ILE A 176 -8.21 5.60 10.48
C ILE A 176 -6.88 4.85 10.52
N TYR A 177 -6.36 4.46 9.36
CA TYR A 177 -5.12 3.70 9.22
C TYR A 177 -3.94 4.42 9.88
N GLY A 178 -3.73 5.71 9.59
CA GLY A 178 -2.65 6.48 10.22
C GLY A 178 -2.74 6.47 11.75
N LYS A 179 -3.96 6.57 12.30
CA LYS A 179 -4.20 6.48 13.75
C LYS A 179 -3.93 5.10 14.33
N ARG A 180 -4.34 4.05 13.62
CA ARG A 180 -4.06 2.67 14.02
C ARG A 180 -2.56 2.39 14.00
N ARG A 181 -1.83 2.93 13.02
CA ARG A 181 -0.37 2.79 12.91
C ARG A 181 0.39 3.44 14.07
N ILE A 182 -0.13 4.52 14.65
CA ILE A 182 0.39 5.12 15.90
C ILE A 182 -0.19 4.49 17.19
N GLY A 183 -0.86 3.33 17.08
CA GLY A 183 -1.28 2.52 18.24
C GLY A 183 -2.72 2.73 18.73
N TYR A 184 -3.53 3.57 18.07
CA TYR A 184 -4.92 3.79 18.49
C TYR A 184 -5.83 2.63 18.04
N LYS A 185 -6.78 2.26 18.88
CA LYS A 185 -7.75 1.18 18.59
C LYS A 185 -9.06 1.74 18.02
N ILE A 186 -8.99 2.33 16.84
CA ILE A 186 -10.17 2.86 16.13
C ILE A 186 -10.73 1.75 15.23
N PRO A 187 -12.04 1.43 15.33
CA PRO A 187 -12.67 0.49 14.41
C PRO A 187 -12.82 1.09 13.02
N TYR A 188 -12.74 0.26 11.99
CA TYR A 188 -13.06 0.68 10.63
C TYR A 188 -14.51 1.12 10.53
N CYS A 189 -14.72 2.25 9.87
CA CYS A 189 -16.04 2.83 9.68
C CYS A 189 -16.01 3.87 8.57
N GLY A 190 -17.17 4.08 7.94
CA GLY A 190 -17.30 5.12 6.91
C GLY A 190 -17.31 6.55 7.46
N PRO A 191 -17.30 7.55 6.54
CA PRO A 191 -17.15 8.98 6.86
C PRO A 191 -18.08 9.52 7.94
N LYS A 192 -19.35 9.11 7.94
CA LYS A 192 -20.34 9.57 8.93
C LYS A 192 -20.02 9.09 10.35
N ARG A 193 -19.58 7.84 10.50
CA ARG A 193 -19.25 7.25 11.81
C ARG A 193 -17.90 7.72 12.32
N LEU A 194 -16.99 8.12 11.42
CA LEU A 194 -15.69 8.68 11.79
C LEU A 194 -15.83 9.90 12.71
N LEU A 195 -16.89 10.70 12.56
CA LEU A 195 -17.20 11.86 13.42
C LEU A 195 -17.26 11.52 14.92
N ASN A 196 -17.56 10.28 15.29
CA ASN A 196 -17.55 9.83 16.69
C ASN A 196 -16.16 9.92 17.32
N TYR A 197 -15.09 9.95 16.52
CA TYR A 197 -13.69 9.99 16.94
C TYR A 197 -13.04 11.37 16.73
N LEU A 198 -13.83 12.37 16.33
CA LEU A 198 -13.35 13.67 15.90
C LEU A 198 -13.96 14.81 16.72
N ASN A 199 -13.21 15.88 16.93
CA ASN A 199 -13.67 17.14 17.50
C ASN A 199 -13.64 18.23 16.42
N PRO A 200 -14.71 19.01 16.23
CA PRO A 200 -14.69 20.16 15.33
C PRO A 200 -13.55 21.12 15.68
N THR A 201 -12.94 21.73 14.67
CA THR A 201 -11.87 22.72 14.84
C THR A 201 -11.99 23.82 13.79
N ASN A 202 -11.44 24.99 14.07
CA ASN A 202 -11.20 26.04 13.08
C ASN A 202 -9.70 26.21 12.78
N LYS A 203 -8.84 25.43 13.45
CA LYS A 203 -7.40 25.44 13.23
C LYS A 203 -7.06 24.47 12.11
N LEU A 204 -6.46 25.00 11.05
CA LEU A 204 -5.86 24.22 9.99
C LEU A 204 -4.39 23.95 10.34
N VAL A 205 -4.05 22.68 10.51
CA VAL A 205 -2.68 22.21 10.76
C VAL A 205 -2.48 20.87 10.07
N GLN A 206 -1.24 20.46 9.88
CA GLN A 206 -0.92 19.16 9.31
C GLN A 206 -1.67 18.03 10.05
N GLY A 207 -2.34 17.15 9.30
CA GLY A 207 -3.16 16.07 9.87
C GLY A 207 -4.59 16.46 10.25
N THR A 208 -5.00 17.72 10.06
CA THR A 208 -6.41 18.12 10.17
C THR A 208 -7.25 17.30 9.19
N ILE A 209 -8.39 16.79 9.68
CA ILE A 209 -9.35 16.05 8.87
C ILE A 209 -10.28 17.05 8.19
N ILE A 210 -10.37 16.96 6.87
CA ILE A 210 -11.27 17.76 6.02
C ILE A 210 -12.42 16.84 5.61
N HIS A 211 -13.62 17.14 6.12
CA HIS A 211 -14.80 16.29 5.93
C HIS A 211 -15.80 16.96 5.00
N PHE A 212 -16.10 16.31 3.88
CA PHE A 212 -17.02 16.79 2.83
C PHE A 212 -18.39 16.09 2.88
N GLY A 213 -18.76 15.54 4.03
CA GLY A 213 -20.00 14.78 4.23
C GLY A 213 -19.90 13.31 3.81
N TYR A 214 -19.58 13.06 2.53
CA TYR A 214 -19.43 11.71 1.96
C TYR A 214 -17.98 11.28 1.75
N GLN A 215 -17.05 12.25 1.79
CA GLN A 215 -15.63 12.05 1.55
C GLN A 215 -14.81 12.64 2.69
N VAL A 216 -13.64 12.05 2.94
CA VAL A 216 -12.69 12.49 3.95
C VAL A 216 -11.31 12.64 3.31
N SER A 217 -10.71 13.81 3.49
CA SER A 217 -9.31 14.07 3.14
C SER A 217 -8.55 14.50 4.40
N ILE A 218 -7.23 14.42 4.36
CA ILE A 218 -6.37 14.84 5.46
C ILE A 218 -5.45 15.93 4.93
N LEU A 219 -5.34 17.05 5.63
CA LEU A 219 -4.39 18.08 5.27
C LEU A 219 -2.95 17.53 5.36
N TYR A 220 -2.28 17.50 4.22
CA TYR A 220 -0.90 17.06 4.10
C TYR A 220 0.08 18.21 4.29
N GLU A 221 -0.21 19.37 3.71
CA GLU A 221 0.59 20.59 3.85
C GLU A 221 -0.31 21.82 3.66
N ASP A 222 -0.21 22.78 4.59
CA ASP A 222 -0.89 24.08 4.55
C ASP A 222 -0.09 25.03 3.63
N LYS A 223 -0.68 25.44 2.50
CA LYS A 223 -0.09 26.28 1.46
C LYS A 223 -1.03 27.45 1.14
N GLY A 224 -0.58 28.35 0.27
CA GLY A 224 -1.37 29.52 -0.10
C GLY A 224 -1.58 30.45 1.10
N ILE A 225 -2.83 30.62 1.53
CA ILE A 225 -3.19 31.45 2.69
C ILE A 225 -3.09 30.63 3.97
N ILE A 226 -1.93 30.68 4.62
CA ILE A 226 -1.65 29.95 5.86
C ILE A 226 -2.77 30.04 6.88
N GLY A 227 -3.23 28.87 7.35
CA GLY A 227 -4.29 28.73 8.35
C GLY A 227 -5.72 28.78 7.76
N LYS A 228 -5.87 28.91 6.44
CA LYS A 228 -7.15 28.91 5.74
C LYS A 228 -7.12 27.90 4.61
N LEU A 229 -8.07 26.96 4.64
CA LEU A 229 -8.14 25.93 3.61
C LEU A 229 -8.46 26.57 2.25
N ASP A 230 -7.57 26.41 1.27
CA ASP A 230 -7.70 26.91 -0.10
C ASP A 230 -7.16 25.91 -1.15
N GLY A 231 -7.20 26.30 -2.43
CA GLY A 231 -6.86 25.41 -3.53
C GLY A 231 -5.36 25.11 -3.70
N GLU A 232 -4.47 25.81 -2.98
CA GLU A 232 -3.03 25.56 -3.00
C GLU A 232 -2.62 24.47 -2.00
N ASP A 233 -3.45 24.22 -0.98
CA ASP A 233 -3.19 23.21 0.05
C ASP A 233 -3.01 21.82 -0.55
N LEU A 234 -2.04 21.09 -0.01
CA LEU A 234 -1.88 19.68 -0.32
C LEU A 234 -2.73 18.84 0.64
N ILE A 235 -3.49 17.92 0.06
CA ILE A 235 -4.24 16.92 0.81
C ILE A 235 -3.72 15.53 0.48
N ILE A 236 -3.73 14.64 1.47
CA ILE A 236 -3.63 13.20 1.25
C ILE A 236 -5.02 12.59 1.38
N HIS A 237 -5.42 11.83 0.36
CA HIS A 237 -6.75 11.23 0.31
C HIS A 237 -6.76 9.95 -0.51
N ALA A 238 -7.80 9.14 -0.29
CA ALA A 238 -8.16 8.02 -1.15
C ALA A 238 -9.45 8.42 -1.85
N PHE A 239 -9.38 8.68 -3.15
CA PHE A 239 -10.52 9.16 -3.92
C PHE A 239 -10.41 8.68 -5.36
N GLU A 240 -11.54 8.26 -5.94
CA GLU A 240 -11.64 7.69 -7.28
C GLU A 240 -10.81 6.42 -7.47
N ASP A 241 -9.56 6.55 -7.91
CA ASP A 241 -8.73 5.46 -8.40
C ASP A 241 -7.61 5.06 -7.44
N GLU A 242 -7.08 5.99 -6.66
CA GLU A 242 -5.90 5.74 -5.84
C GLU A 242 -5.81 6.60 -4.56
N VAL A 243 -4.80 6.27 -3.75
CA VAL A 243 -4.31 7.14 -2.67
C VAL A 243 -3.20 8.03 -3.19
N LYS A 244 -3.42 9.35 -3.14
CA LYS A 244 -2.44 10.35 -3.63
C LYS A 244 -2.36 11.57 -2.74
N ILE A 245 -1.25 12.29 -2.89
CA ILE A 245 -1.08 13.67 -2.42
C ILE A 245 -1.24 14.58 -3.62
N GLU A 246 -2.21 15.49 -3.56
CA GLU A 246 -2.43 16.47 -4.61
C GLU A 246 -2.99 17.77 -4.04
N ARG A 247 -3.03 18.81 -4.87
CA ARG A 247 -3.59 20.10 -4.49
C ARG A 247 -5.11 19.99 -4.40
N LEU A 248 -5.70 20.55 -3.35
CA LEU A 248 -7.17 20.58 -3.21
C LEU A 248 -7.84 21.21 -4.44
N GLY A 249 -7.24 22.25 -5.03
CA GLY A 249 -7.74 22.96 -6.20
C GLY A 249 -7.80 22.12 -7.50
N ASP A 250 -7.03 21.04 -7.56
CA ASP A 250 -6.97 20.11 -8.69
C ASP A 250 -7.99 18.97 -8.57
N THR A 251 -8.67 18.87 -7.43
CA THR A 251 -9.69 17.84 -7.17
C THR A 251 -11.12 18.33 -7.42
N GLU A 252 -12.06 17.39 -7.53
CA GLU A 252 -13.49 17.68 -7.53
C GLU A 252 -14.02 18.25 -6.20
N LEU A 253 -13.17 18.25 -5.15
CA LEU A 253 -13.53 18.67 -3.79
C LEU A 253 -13.36 20.19 -3.56
N LYS A 254 -12.66 20.91 -4.44
CA LYS A 254 -12.27 22.32 -4.24
C LYS A 254 -13.38 23.30 -3.86
N ASN A 255 -14.60 23.06 -4.35
CA ASN A 255 -15.77 23.91 -4.12
C ASN A 255 -16.85 23.23 -3.26
N LYS A 256 -16.54 22.08 -2.68
CA LYS A 256 -17.49 21.35 -1.82
C LYS A 256 -17.49 21.97 -0.43
N GLU A 257 -18.67 21.99 0.19
CA GLU A 257 -18.77 22.36 1.60
C GLU A 257 -17.96 21.39 2.45
N PHE A 258 -17.15 21.92 3.36
CA PHE A 258 -16.32 21.13 4.25
C PHE A 258 -16.46 21.57 5.70
N LYS A 259 -16.10 20.66 6.60
CA LYS A 259 -15.89 20.93 8.02
C LYS A 259 -14.53 20.39 8.43
N LEU A 260 -13.83 21.14 9.26
CA LEU A 260 -12.52 20.76 9.77
C LEU A 260 -12.66 20.07 11.11
N TYR A 261 -11.86 19.02 11.30
CA TYR A 261 -11.81 18.28 12.56
C TYR A 261 -10.39 17.91 12.95
N ASN A 262 -10.19 17.76 14.26
CA ASN A 262 -9.04 17.09 14.82
C ASN A 262 -9.47 15.78 15.47
N TRP A 263 -8.54 14.84 15.57
CA TRP A 263 -8.76 13.62 16.33
C TRP A 263 -9.01 13.91 17.82
N LYS A 264 -9.95 13.17 18.41
CA LYS A 264 -10.08 13.11 19.87
C LYS A 264 -8.80 12.54 20.48
N LYS A 265 -8.42 13.07 21.65
CA LYS A 265 -7.32 12.54 22.46
C LYS A 265 -7.74 11.23 23.10
#